data_AF-A0ABD2RZS2-F1
#
_entry.id   AF-A0ABD2RZS2-F1
#
_cell.length_a   1.000
_cell.length_b   1.000
_cell.length_c   1.000
_cell.angle_alpha   90.00
_cell.angle_beta   90.00
_cell.angle_gamma   90.00
#
_symmetry.space_group_name_H-M   'P 1'
#
loop_
_entity.id
_entity.type
_entity.pdbx_description
1 polymer ?
#
loop_
_entity_poly.entity_id
_entity_poly.type
_entity_poly.pdbx_seq_one_letter_code
_entity_poly.pdbx_strand_id
1 'polypeptide(L)'
;MLYWPMPNALYVEGYALDRFAEGLWALQPVHQNRVGLVFDAGIEEELLMRHLQVVDATRASLGLPIVGYTVTDTPLLVEKWVDPTSGQSTRRIQRPDSLLRAVENLRNESKVDAVAVVARFPDDDTEELDDYRQGVGIDLLAGVEAVISHLVVKNFQIPCAHAPAVLPPPLNMAACPKSAAEEIGFTFLPCVLAGLSNAPQYLVKGNSFSDNCIVAGDVDSLILPIDACRGDGALAFANRKRNRPLIIAVEENQTVLNDTPDSLCIEAVKVSNYWEAIGVIAAHKAGIDPNSLRRNRIDNITPTTFVPSNGYAKSSIKSFV
;
A
#
# COMPACT_ATOMS: atom_id res chain seq x y z
N MET A 1 8.94 11.58 1.62
CA MET A 1 7.75 11.88 0.80
C MET A 1 7.02 13.12 1.31
N LEU A 2 6.49 13.94 0.40
CA LEU A 2 5.62 15.06 0.77
C LEU A 2 4.28 14.51 1.28
N TYR A 3 3.87 14.92 2.47
CA TYR A 3 2.55 14.58 2.99
C TYR A 3 1.53 15.63 2.55
N TRP A 4 0.41 15.16 1.99
CA TRP A 4 -0.74 15.99 1.66
C TRP A 4 -1.98 15.45 2.40
N PRO A 5 -2.58 16.21 3.34
CA PRO A 5 -3.72 15.73 4.10
C PRO A 5 -4.94 15.58 3.19
N MET A 6 -5.49 14.36 3.13
CA MET A 6 -6.73 14.06 2.42
C MET A 6 -7.76 13.48 3.40
N PRO A 7 -8.95 14.08 3.54
CA PRO A 7 -9.96 13.63 4.52
C PRO A 7 -10.57 12.26 4.17
N ASN A 8 -10.39 11.80 2.94
CA ASN A 8 -10.95 10.57 2.37
C ASN A 8 -9.87 9.55 1.98
N ALA A 9 -8.67 9.64 2.57
CA ALA A 9 -7.60 8.67 2.39
C ALA A 9 -7.26 8.04 3.74
N LEU A 10 -7.08 6.72 3.74
CA LEU A 10 -6.64 5.96 4.90
C LEU A 10 -5.22 5.45 4.68
N TYR A 11 -4.38 5.59 5.70
CA TYR A 11 -3.00 5.12 5.68
C TYR A 11 -2.93 3.72 6.27
N VAL A 12 -2.75 2.70 5.42
CA VAL A 12 -2.86 1.28 5.79
C VAL A 12 -1.61 0.54 5.35
N GLU A 13 -1.09 -0.32 6.22
CA GLU A 13 0.07 -1.18 5.92
C GLU A 13 -0.33 -2.33 4.98
N GLY A 14 0.61 -2.81 4.15
CA GLY A 14 0.34 -3.77 3.07
C GLY A 14 -0.27 -5.09 3.55
N TYR A 15 0.26 -5.72 4.60
CA TYR A 15 -0.31 -6.94 5.17
C TYR A 15 -1.72 -6.73 5.73
N ALA A 16 -1.95 -5.61 6.42
CA ALA A 16 -3.29 -5.26 6.87
C ALA A 16 -4.26 -5.11 5.68
N LEU A 17 -3.80 -4.53 4.58
CA LEU A 17 -4.58 -4.37 3.35
C LEU A 17 -4.92 -5.73 2.72
N ASP A 18 -3.98 -6.68 2.72
CA ASP A 18 -4.23 -8.06 2.27
C ASP A 18 -5.29 -8.75 3.15
N ARG A 19 -5.14 -8.69 4.48
CA ARG A 19 -6.12 -9.28 5.41
C ARG A 19 -7.49 -8.61 5.31
N PHE A 20 -7.52 -7.31 5.04
CA PHE A 20 -8.74 -6.57 4.75
C PHE A 20 -9.40 -7.11 3.48
N ALA A 21 -8.66 -7.22 2.37
CA ALA A 21 -9.16 -7.73 1.08
C ALA A 21 -9.71 -9.15 1.16
N GLU A 22 -9.09 -10.02 1.97
CA GLU A 22 -9.57 -11.37 2.28
C GLU A 22 -10.87 -11.38 3.13
N GLY A 23 -11.31 -10.23 3.64
CA GLY A 23 -12.45 -10.09 4.53
C GLY A 23 -12.19 -10.67 5.93
N LEU A 24 -10.93 -10.76 6.34
CA LEU A 24 -10.53 -11.17 7.68
C LEU A 24 -10.48 -9.96 8.62
N TRP A 25 -10.08 -8.80 8.12
CA TRP A 25 -9.97 -7.57 8.90
C TRP A 25 -10.92 -6.49 8.37
N ALA A 26 -11.31 -5.56 9.23
CA ALA A 26 -12.00 -4.31 8.87
C ALA A 26 -11.15 -3.11 9.34
N LEU A 27 -11.34 -1.97 8.70
CA LEU A 27 -10.63 -0.73 9.01
C LEU A 27 -11.56 0.19 9.79
N GLN A 28 -11.14 0.61 10.97
CA GLN A 28 -11.86 1.56 11.81
C GLN A 28 -11.20 2.93 11.70
N PRO A 29 -11.77 3.89 10.95
CA PRO A 29 -11.29 5.26 10.97
C PRO A 29 -11.29 5.81 12.40
N VAL A 30 -10.28 6.60 12.71
CA VAL A 30 -10.09 7.25 14.02
C VAL A 30 -9.87 8.74 13.81
N HIS A 31 -10.18 9.52 14.84
CA HIS A 31 -9.85 10.95 14.82
C HIS A 31 -8.34 11.17 14.99
N GLN A 32 -7.71 10.39 15.86
CA GLN A 32 -6.31 10.54 16.23
C GLN A 32 -5.80 9.26 16.94
N ASN A 33 -4.57 8.83 16.64
CA ASN A 33 -3.84 7.75 17.31
C ASN A 33 -2.78 8.29 18.25
N ARG A 34 -2.49 7.61 19.35
CA ARG A 34 -1.26 7.80 20.14
C ARG A 34 -0.10 7.08 19.44
N VAL A 35 0.82 7.82 18.85
CA VAL A 35 1.93 7.24 18.06
C VAL A 35 3.16 7.07 18.95
N GLY A 36 3.69 5.84 19.01
CA GLY A 36 4.99 5.55 19.62
C GLY A 36 6.06 5.25 18.57
N LEU A 37 7.33 5.42 18.95
CA LEU A 37 8.46 5.11 18.08
C LEU A 37 9.36 3.99 18.63
N VAL A 38 9.87 3.15 17.73
CA VAL A 38 10.96 2.22 18.02
C VAL A 38 12.16 2.62 17.17
N PHE A 39 13.28 2.95 17.80
CA PHE A 39 14.56 3.17 17.14
C PHE A 39 15.42 1.92 17.21
N ASP A 40 16.08 1.58 16.11
CA ASP A 40 17.09 0.54 16.07
C ASP A 40 18.36 0.98 16.82
N ALA A 41 18.87 0.13 17.71
CA ALA A 41 20.13 0.33 18.43
C ALA A 41 21.35 0.42 17.51
N GLY A 42 21.24 0.01 16.24
CA GLY A 42 22.28 0.19 15.24
C GLY A 42 22.42 1.62 14.71
N ILE A 43 21.48 2.53 15.02
CA ILE A 43 21.52 3.91 14.51
C ILE A 43 22.61 4.71 15.25
N GLU A 44 23.46 5.38 14.49
CA GLU A 44 24.51 6.27 15.02
C GLU A 44 23.91 7.50 15.71
N GLU A 45 24.62 8.04 16.71
CA GLU A 45 24.11 9.13 17.56
C GLU A 45 23.64 10.36 16.77
N GLU A 46 24.44 10.83 15.80
CA GLU A 46 24.06 11.97 14.98
C GLU A 46 22.80 11.68 14.15
N LEU A 47 22.71 10.49 13.56
CA LEU A 47 21.59 10.09 12.73
C LEU A 47 20.32 9.94 13.57
N LEU A 48 20.43 9.37 14.77
CA LEU A 48 19.33 9.31 15.75
C LEU A 48 18.85 10.72 16.12
N MET A 49 19.77 11.65 16.38
CA MET A 49 19.42 13.03 16.70
C MET A 49 18.66 13.72 15.56
N ARG A 50 18.97 13.44 14.29
CA ARG A 50 18.17 13.96 13.15
C ARG A 50 16.73 13.45 13.17
N HIS A 51 16.52 12.18 13.50
CA HIS A 51 15.18 11.62 13.59
C HIS A 51 14.41 12.18 14.80
N LEU A 52 15.07 12.36 15.95
CA LEU A 52 14.47 13.01 17.11
C LEU A 52 14.07 14.46 16.82
N GLN A 53 14.90 15.21 16.07
CA GLN A 53 14.54 16.56 15.62
C GLN A 53 13.30 16.57 14.72
N VAL A 54 13.10 15.53 13.88
CA VAL A 54 11.87 15.38 13.09
C VAL A 54 10.67 15.09 13.98
N VAL A 55 10.83 14.24 15.00
CA VAL A 55 9.79 13.99 16.00
C VAL A 55 9.37 15.29 16.68
N ASP A 56 10.33 16.08 17.17
CA ASP A 56 10.04 17.36 17.81
C ASP A 56 9.42 18.38 16.85
N ALA A 57 9.92 18.46 15.62
CA ALA A 57 9.39 19.36 14.59
C ALA A 57 7.94 19.01 14.23
N THR A 58 7.60 17.74 14.05
CA THR A 58 6.23 17.32 13.73
C THR A 58 5.26 17.52 14.90
N ARG A 59 5.71 17.31 16.14
CA ARG A 59 4.93 17.68 17.34
C ARG A 59 4.65 19.18 17.38
N ALA A 60 5.68 20.00 17.18
CA ALA A 60 5.59 21.45 17.31
C ALA A 60 4.80 22.12 16.17
N SER A 61 4.96 21.64 14.93
CA SER A 61 4.38 22.28 13.74
C SER A 61 3.07 21.68 13.27
N LEU A 62 2.89 20.36 13.42
CA LEU A 62 1.69 19.65 12.98
C LEU A 62 0.79 19.23 14.15
N GLY A 63 1.25 19.38 15.41
CA GLY A 63 0.50 18.96 16.58
C GLY A 63 0.37 17.44 16.71
N LEU A 64 1.32 16.66 16.18
CA LEU A 64 1.18 15.21 16.15
C LEU A 64 1.23 14.60 17.58
N PRO A 65 0.35 13.62 17.88
CA PRO A 65 0.15 12.98 19.19
C PRO A 65 1.22 11.90 19.48
N ILE A 66 2.48 12.29 19.45
CA ILE A 66 3.58 11.36 19.71
C ILE A 66 3.73 11.18 21.24
N VAL A 67 3.75 9.96 21.73
CA VAL A 67 3.68 9.70 23.19
C VAL A 67 5.00 9.24 23.81
N GLY A 68 5.95 8.78 23.00
CA GLY A 68 7.27 8.35 23.47
C GLY A 68 8.01 7.52 22.43
N TYR A 69 9.23 7.13 22.78
CA TYR A 69 10.03 6.20 21.99
C TYR A 69 10.75 5.18 22.88
N THR A 70 11.13 4.06 22.29
CA THR A 70 12.08 3.10 22.87
C THR A 70 13.17 2.79 21.85
N VAL A 71 14.27 2.22 22.33
CA VAL A 71 15.34 1.69 21.48
C VAL A 71 15.31 0.15 21.57
N THR A 72 15.63 -0.53 20.47
CA THR A 72 15.79 -1.99 20.48
C THR A 72 16.95 -2.41 21.39
N ASP A 73 16.93 -3.64 21.92
CA ASP A 73 17.99 -4.10 22.83
C ASP A 73 19.26 -4.52 22.08
N THR A 74 19.12 -4.86 20.79
CA THR A 74 20.24 -5.12 19.88
C THR A 74 19.98 -4.51 18.51
N PRO A 75 21.03 -4.20 17.73
CA PRO A 75 20.89 -3.79 16.34
C PRO A 75 20.06 -4.79 15.53
N LEU A 76 19.20 -4.31 14.64
CA LEU A 76 18.33 -5.16 13.82
C LEU A 76 19.08 -5.88 12.70
N LEU A 77 20.21 -5.29 12.27
CA LEU A 77 21.08 -5.78 11.19
C LEU A 77 20.26 -6.03 9.92
N VAL A 78 19.83 -4.93 9.30
CA VAL A 78 19.09 -4.93 8.04
C VAL A 78 20.00 -5.41 6.91
N GLU A 79 19.55 -6.43 6.18
CA GLU A 79 20.22 -6.97 4.99
C GLU A 79 19.38 -6.74 3.76
N LYS A 80 20.05 -6.47 2.64
CA LYS A 80 19.40 -5.91 1.48
C LYS A 80 20.07 -6.42 0.19
N TRP A 81 19.32 -7.05 -0.73
CA TRP A 81 19.80 -7.44 -2.07
C TRP A 81 18.70 -7.32 -3.16
N VAL A 82 19.09 -7.44 -4.43
CA VAL A 82 18.18 -7.62 -5.58
C VAL A 82 18.21 -9.08 -5.98
N ASP A 83 17.04 -9.69 -6.16
CA ASP A 83 16.96 -11.06 -6.65
C ASP A 83 17.37 -11.11 -8.14
N PRO A 84 18.41 -11.87 -8.51
CA PRO A 84 18.96 -11.84 -9.86
C PRO A 84 18.05 -12.47 -10.92
N THR A 85 17.02 -13.22 -10.50
CA THR A 85 16.10 -13.90 -11.41
C THR A 85 14.86 -13.05 -11.71
N SER A 86 14.34 -12.39 -10.67
CA SER A 86 13.10 -11.62 -10.73
C SER A 86 13.30 -10.11 -10.81
N GLY A 87 14.52 -9.61 -10.54
CA GLY A 87 14.81 -8.18 -10.46
C GLY A 87 14.13 -7.48 -9.27
N GLN A 88 13.51 -8.25 -8.36
CA GLN A 88 12.81 -7.70 -7.21
C GLN A 88 13.78 -7.40 -6.07
N SER A 89 13.52 -6.30 -5.37
CA SER A 89 14.17 -6.01 -4.09
C SER A 89 13.78 -7.07 -3.05
N THR A 90 14.75 -7.83 -2.53
CA THR A 90 14.53 -8.94 -1.57
C THR A 90 15.43 -8.80 -0.35
N ARG A 91 14.87 -8.99 0.86
CA ARG A 91 15.55 -8.52 2.07
C ARG A 91 15.18 -9.26 3.37
N ARG A 92 15.93 -8.99 4.45
CA ARG A 92 15.75 -9.60 5.80
C ARG A 92 16.26 -8.69 6.93
N ILE A 93 15.66 -8.81 8.12
CA ILE A 93 16.27 -8.38 9.38
C ILE A 93 16.81 -9.59 10.14
N GLN A 94 18.04 -9.53 10.68
CA GLN A 94 18.60 -10.67 11.40
C GLN A 94 18.01 -10.84 12.80
N ARG A 95 17.56 -9.75 13.43
CA ARG A 95 17.06 -9.72 14.82
C ARG A 95 15.59 -9.30 14.93
N PRO A 96 14.64 -10.05 14.33
CA PRO A 96 13.21 -9.76 14.46
C PRO A 96 12.72 -9.85 15.92
N ASP A 97 13.37 -10.68 16.73
CA ASP A 97 13.09 -10.85 18.15
C ASP A 97 13.29 -9.55 18.94
N SER A 98 14.35 -8.80 18.62
CA SER A 98 14.70 -7.51 19.22
C SER A 98 13.62 -6.46 18.93
N LEU A 99 13.18 -6.38 17.67
CA LEU A 99 12.08 -5.50 17.25
C LEU A 99 10.78 -5.82 18.00
N LEU A 100 10.39 -7.09 18.05
CA LEU A 100 9.14 -7.50 18.70
C LEU A 100 9.16 -7.20 20.20
N ARG A 101 10.27 -7.42 20.90
CA ARG A 101 10.41 -7.05 22.32
C ARG A 101 10.25 -5.55 22.53
N ALA A 102 10.89 -4.73 21.69
CA ALA A 102 10.81 -3.28 21.79
C ALA A 102 9.37 -2.76 21.59
N VAL A 103 8.67 -3.27 20.57
CA VAL A 103 7.26 -2.91 20.32
C VAL A 103 6.36 -3.32 21.47
N GLU A 104 6.52 -4.54 21.99
CA GLU A 104 5.71 -5.03 23.10
C GLU A 104 5.93 -4.20 24.37
N ASN A 105 7.18 -3.83 24.69
CA ASN A 105 7.49 -2.94 25.81
C ASN A 105 6.84 -1.56 25.63
N LEU A 106 7.00 -0.96 24.44
CA LEU A 106 6.43 0.36 24.12
C LEU A 106 4.90 0.36 24.28
N ARG A 107 4.23 -0.70 23.81
CA ARG A 107 2.80 -0.88 23.95
C ARG A 107 2.37 -1.01 25.41
N ASN A 108 3.08 -1.80 26.20
CA ASN A 108 2.77 -2.04 27.61
C ASN A 108 3.00 -0.79 28.48
N GLU A 109 4.06 -0.03 28.22
CA GLU A 109 4.43 1.15 29.01
C GLU A 109 3.66 2.40 28.60
N SER A 110 3.49 2.64 27.30
CA SER A 110 2.99 3.92 26.76
C SER A 110 1.56 3.88 26.22
N LYS A 111 0.94 2.69 26.13
CA LYS A 111 -0.40 2.47 25.57
C LYS A 111 -0.55 3.16 24.21
N VAL A 112 0.27 2.75 23.26
CA VAL A 112 0.30 3.30 21.90
C VAL A 112 -0.80 2.66 21.05
N ASP A 113 -1.39 3.45 20.16
CA ASP A 113 -2.39 3.00 19.19
C ASP A 113 -1.75 2.67 17.83
N ALA A 114 -0.57 3.23 17.55
CA ALA A 114 0.18 3.02 16.32
C ALA A 114 1.69 3.13 16.58
N VAL A 115 2.50 2.47 15.75
CA VAL A 115 3.96 2.40 15.92
C VAL A 115 4.71 2.84 14.66
N ALA A 116 5.66 3.76 14.81
CA ALA A 116 6.66 4.03 13.79
C ALA A 116 7.95 3.27 14.14
N VAL A 117 8.55 2.56 13.19
CA VAL A 117 9.85 1.90 13.37
C VAL A 117 10.90 2.60 12.53
N VAL A 118 11.98 3.07 13.16
CA VAL A 118 13.14 3.61 12.46
C VAL A 118 14.27 2.60 12.57
N ALA A 119 14.66 2.00 11.46
CA ALA A 119 15.71 0.97 11.43
C ALA A 119 16.96 1.47 10.73
N ARG A 120 18.16 1.06 11.18
CA ARG A 120 19.41 1.39 10.49
C ARG A 120 19.55 0.48 9.28
N PHE A 121 19.57 1.08 8.09
CA PHE A 121 19.80 0.36 6.83
C PHE A 121 21.27 0.44 6.46
N PRO A 122 21.85 -0.52 5.74
CA PRO A 122 23.18 -0.35 5.19
C PRO A 122 23.17 0.79 4.16
N ASP A 123 24.26 1.59 4.15
CA ASP A 123 24.44 2.64 3.16
C ASP A 123 24.64 2.03 1.76
N ASP A 124 24.05 2.63 0.72
CA ASP A 124 24.07 2.12 -0.65
C ASP A 124 25.40 2.38 -1.38
N ASP A 125 25.76 1.46 -2.27
CA ASP A 125 26.71 1.71 -3.35
C ASP A 125 26.01 2.56 -4.45
N THR A 126 26.73 3.54 -5.01
CA THR A 126 26.14 4.72 -5.66
C THR A 126 25.37 4.47 -6.95
N GLU A 127 25.66 3.41 -7.71
CA GLU A 127 25.11 3.24 -9.07
C GLU A 127 23.62 2.86 -9.10
N GLU A 128 23.18 1.86 -8.33
CA GLU A 128 21.76 1.44 -8.33
C GLU A 128 20.83 2.47 -7.68
N LEU A 129 21.35 3.23 -6.69
CA LEU A 129 20.63 4.33 -6.06
C LEU A 129 20.36 5.48 -7.05
N ASP A 130 21.27 5.71 -8.00
CA ASP A 130 21.13 6.78 -8.98
C ASP A 130 20.03 6.48 -10.01
N ASP A 131 19.86 5.24 -10.46
CA ASP A 131 18.77 4.85 -11.37
C ASP A 131 17.39 5.06 -10.72
N TYR A 132 17.24 4.68 -9.45
CA TYR A 132 16.00 4.96 -8.69
C TYR A 132 15.74 6.47 -8.57
N ARG A 133 16.77 7.23 -8.18
CA ARG A 133 16.65 8.69 -8.03
C ARG A 133 16.39 9.40 -9.36
N GLN A 134 16.74 8.79 -10.49
CA GLN A 134 16.39 9.26 -11.84
C GLN A 134 15.02 8.76 -12.34
N GLY A 135 14.35 7.90 -11.56
CA GLY A 135 13.00 7.40 -11.84
C GLY A 135 12.95 6.27 -12.87
N VAL A 136 14.07 5.60 -13.11
CA VAL A 136 14.18 4.45 -14.04
C VAL A 136 14.50 3.14 -13.32
N GLY A 137 15.01 3.21 -12.09
CA GLY A 137 15.34 2.07 -11.25
C GLY A 137 14.25 1.68 -10.25
N ILE A 138 14.49 0.56 -9.57
CA ILE A 138 13.64 0.06 -8.48
C ILE A 138 13.98 0.75 -7.16
N ASP A 139 12.99 0.90 -6.28
CA ASP A 139 13.27 1.34 -4.91
C ASP A 139 13.95 0.20 -4.15
N LEU A 140 15.21 0.43 -3.80
CA LEU A 140 15.95 -0.52 -3.00
C LEU A 140 15.43 -0.52 -1.56
N LEU A 141 14.98 0.56 -0.95
CA LEU A 141 14.60 0.53 0.46
C LEU A 141 13.25 -0.19 0.68
N ALA A 142 12.30 -0.05 -0.26
CA ALA A 142 10.92 -0.55 -0.16
C ALA A 142 10.76 -2.01 0.32
N GLY A 143 11.68 -2.91 -0.04
CA GLY A 143 11.61 -4.32 0.35
C GLY A 143 11.74 -4.59 1.87
N VAL A 144 12.69 -3.96 2.58
CA VAL A 144 12.90 -4.18 4.04
C VAL A 144 11.81 -3.49 4.82
N GLU A 145 11.54 -2.28 4.39
CA GLU A 145 10.47 -1.43 4.82
C GLU A 145 9.16 -2.22 4.98
N ALA A 146 8.75 -2.95 3.94
CA ALA A 146 7.61 -3.85 4.02
C ALA A 146 7.78 -4.97 5.07
N VAL A 147 8.95 -5.61 5.19
CA VAL A 147 9.19 -6.69 6.18
C VAL A 147 9.05 -6.21 7.63
N ILE A 148 9.55 -5.01 7.95
CA ILE A 148 9.54 -4.46 9.31
C ILE A 148 8.09 -4.19 9.75
N SER A 149 7.37 -3.39 8.97
CA SER A 149 5.99 -3.01 9.29
C SER A 149 5.06 -4.23 9.24
N HIS A 150 5.21 -5.13 8.25
CA HIS A 150 4.49 -6.40 8.18
C HIS A 150 4.68 -7.23 9.45
N LEU A 151 5.92 -7.40 9.92
CA LEU A 151 6.21 -8.19 11.11
C LEU A 151 5.49 -7.62 12.34
N VAL A 152 5.50 -6.29 12.51
CA VAL A 152 4.81 -5.62 13.62
C VAL A 152 3.28 -5.79 13.50
N VAL A 153 2.71 -5.45 12.35
CA VAL A 153 1.25 -5.54 12.14
C VAL A 153 0.76 -6.96 12.32
N LYS A 154 1.47 -7.95 11.80
CA LYS A 154 1.10 -9.36 11.92
C LYS A 154 1.06 -9.85 13.36
N ASN A 155 1.99 -9.40 14.21
CA ASN A 155 2.07 -9.86 15.60
C ASN A 155 1.20 -9.06 16.57
N PHE A 156 1.06 -7.74 16.35
CA PHE A 156 0.39 -6.85 17.31
C PHE A 156 -0.95 -6.30 16.84
N GLN A 157 -1.28 -6.42 15.55
CA GLN A 157 -2.56 -6.00 14.96
C GLN A 157 -2.90 -4.51 15.20
N ILE A 158 -1.87 -3.68 15.29
CA ILE A 158 -1.96 -2.22 15.35
C ILE A 158 -1.31 -1.60 14.12
N PRO A 159 -1.73 -0.40 13.67
CA PRO A 159 -1.06 0.31 12.59
C PRO A 159 0.44 0.46 12.83
N CYS A 160 1.23 0.09 11.83
CA CYS A 160 2.66 0.27 11.84
C CYS A 160 3.12 0.79 10.49
N ALA A 161 4.12 1.66 10.53
CA ALA A 161 4.90 2.04 9.37
C ALA A 161 6.34 2.27 9.80
N HIS A 162 7.21 2.47 8.84
CA HIS A 162 8.65 2.47 9.04
C HIS A 162 9.30 3.64 8.33
N ALA A 163 10.51 3.98 8.76
CA ALA A 163 11.40 4.89 8.05
C ALA A 163 12.82 4.29 8.08
N PRO A 164 13.60 4.42 7.00
CA PRO A 164 14.98 3.99 7.00
C PRO A 164 15.85 5.09 7.61
N ALA A 165 16.66 4.72 8.58
CA ALA A 165 17.81 5.53 8.98
C ALA A 165 18.97 5.20 8.03
N VAL A 166 19.23 6.12 7.11
CA VAL A 166 20.33 6.10 6.14
C VAL A 166 21.07 7.43 6.19
N LEU A 167 22.35 7.42 5.82
CA LEU A 167 23.06 8.67 5.61
C LEU A 167 22.49 9.40 4.38
N PRO A 168 22.39 10.74 4.41
CA PRO A 168 21.94 11.49 3.25
C PRO A 168 22.91 11.26 2.09
N PRO A 169 22.42 10.86 0.90
CA PRO A 169 23.28 10.75 -0.26
C PRO A 169 23.77 12.15 -0.71
N PRO A 170 24.83 12.21 -1.52
CA PRO A 170 25.24 13.46 -2.16
C PRO A 170 24.09 14.10 -2.96
N LEU A 171 24.07 15.42 -3.01
CA LEU A 171 23.09 16.20 -3.78
C LEU A 171 23.06 15.72 -5.24
N ASN A 172 21.88 15.32 -5.72
CA ASN A 172 21.68 14.96 -7.12
C ASN A 172 20.97 16.09 -7.88
N MET A 173 21.70 16.76 -8.78
CA MET A 173 21.18 17.85 -9.61
C MET A 173 20.17 17.38 -10.68
N ALA A 174 20.14 16.08 -10.97
CA ALA A 174 19.29 15.46 -11.97
C ALA A 174 18.20 14.56 -11.34
N ALA A 175 17.88 14.77 -10.06
CA ALA A 175 16.84 14.01 -9.39
C ALA A 175 15.50 14.12 -10.14
N CYS A 176 14.84 12.97 -10.33
CA CYS A 176 13.52 12.91 -10.92
C CYS A 176 12.51 13.61 -10.00
N PRO A 177 11.53 14.38 -10.55
CA PRO A 177 10.49 14.99 -9.74
C PRO A 177 9.73 13.99 -8.83
N LYS A 178 9.66 12.71 -9.20
CA LYS A 178 9.02 11.66 -8.40
C LYS A 178 9.80 11.28 -7.13
N SER A 179 11.13 11.37 -7.16
CA SER A 179 12.03 11.07 -6.02
C SER A 179 12.48 12.33 -5.28
N ALA A 180 12.32 13.53 -5.87
CA ALA A 180 12.81 14.80 -5.33
C ALA A 180 12.35 15.12 -3.89
N ALA A 181 11.23 14.56 -3.43
CA ALA A 181 10.79 14.71 -2.04
C ALA A 181 11.77 14.10 -1.02
N GLU A 182 12.58 13.12 -1.43
CA GLU A 182 13.59 12.46 -0.60
C GLU A 182 14.84 13.34 -0.42
N GLU A 183 15.17 14.18 -1.41
CA GLU A 183 16.27 15.17 -1.32
C GLU A 183 16.02 16.23 -0.24
N ILE A 184 14.76 16.55 0.03
CA ILE A 184 14.36 17.59 0.99
C ILE A 184 14.30 17.04 2.41
N GLY A 185 14.06 15.73 2.57
CA GLY A 185 13.80 15.07 3.84
C GLY A 185 14.28 13.63 3.87
N PHE A 186 15.60 13.46 4.00
CA PHE A 186 16.31 12.16 3.96
C PHE A 186 16.07 11.24 5.16
N THR A 187 15.26 11.66 6.15
CA THR A 187 14.85 10.79 7.27
C THR A 187 13.58 10.01 6.96
N PHE A 188 12.81 10.43 5.93
CA PHE A 188 11.53 9.82 5.51
C PHE A 188 10.41 9.79 6.58
N LEU A 189 10.73 10.12 7.83
CA LEU A 189 9.90 10.00 9.01
C LEU A 189 8.71 10.99 9.08
N PRO A 190 8.74 12.23 8.53
CA PRO A 190 7.61 13.16 8.68
C PRO A 190 6.29 12.61 8.13
N CYS A 191 6.30 12.01 6.93
CA CYS A 191 5.09 11.46 6.33
C CYS A 191 4.60 10.18 7.03
N VAL A 192 5.52 9.40 7.61
CA VAL A 192 5.20 8.22 8.42
C VAL A 192 4.42 8.63 9.67
N LEU A 193 4.93 9.62 10.42
CA LEU A 193 4.27 10.11 11.62
C LEU A 193 2.91 10.77 11.32
N ALA A 194 2.84 11.56 10.25
CA ALA A 194 1.59 12.19 9.82
C ALA A 194 0.54 11.14 9.39
N GLY A 195 0.95 10.11 8.64
CA GLY A 195 0.08 9.01 8.22
C GLY A 195 -0.42 8.19 9.41
N LEU A 196 0.49 7.76 10.30
CA LEU A 196 0.14 6.95 11.49
C LEU A 196 -0.74 7.70 12.48
N SER A 197 -0.65 9.02 12.55
CA SER A 197 -1.48 9.82 13.47
C SER A 197 -2.98 9.67 13.20
N ASN A 198 -3.38 9.33 11.97
CA ASN A 198 -4.79 9.12 11.58
C ASN A 198 -5.03 7.75 10.90
N ALA A 199 -4.06 6.83 10.95
CA ALA A 199 -4.21 5.50 10.39
C ALA A 199 -5.41 4.77 11.04
N PRO A 200 -6.27 4.07 10.28
CA PRO A 200 -7.40 3.36 10.85
C PRO A 200 -6.91 2.22 11.74
N GLN A 201 -7.64 1.95 12.82
CA GLN A 201 -7.40 0.78 13.66
C GLN A 201 -7.90 -0.49 12.97
N TYR A 202 -7.26 -1.61 13.25
CA TYR A 202 -7.61 -2.89 12.63
C TYR A 202 -8.59 -3.67 13.50
N LEU A 203 -9.75 -4.04 12.94
CA LEU A 203 -10.73 -4.89 13.60
C LEU A 203 -10.67 -6.29 13.02
N VAL A 204 -10.22 -7.26 13.80
CA VAL A 204 -10.09 -8.65 13.37
C VAL A 204 -11.40 -9.40 13.52
N LYS A 205 -11.77 -10.20 12.51
CA LYS A 205 -12.98 -11.03 12.46
C LYS A 205 -13.13 -11.87 13.74
N GLY A 206 -14.26 -11.70 14.42
CA GLY A 206 -14.52 -12.25 15.75
C GLY A 206 -14.83 -11.15 16.77
N ASN A 207 -14.37 -9.92 16.52
CA ASN A 207 -14.79 -8.74 17.24
C ASN A 207 -16.08 -8.17 16.63
N SER A 208 -16.97 -7.60 17.45
CA SER A 208 -18.14 -6.88 16.98
C SER A 208 -17.71 -5.63 16.20
N PHE A 209 -17.96 -5.63 14.89
CA PHE A 209 -17.73 -4.49 14.02
C PHE A 209 -18.65 -3.32 14.44
N SER A 210 -18.09 -2.11 14.47
CA SER A 210 -18.89 -0.90 14.67
C SER A 210 -19.58 -0.51 13.37
N ASP A 211 -20.67 0.27 13.44
CA ASP A 211 -21.42 0.72 12.26
C ASP A 211 -20.59 1.59 11.30
N ASN A 212 -19.43 2.12 11.72
CA ASN A 212 -18.60 3.04 10.95
C ASN A 212 -17.31 2.40 10.42
N CYS A 213 -17.10 1.09 10.57
CA CYS A 213 -15.93 0.44 10.02
C CYS A 213 -16.09 0.20 8.51
N ILE A 214 -14.97 0.21 7.79
CA ILE A 214 -14.90 -0.16 6.38
C ILE A 214 -14.53 -1.64 6.31
N VAL A 215 -15.31 -2.41 5.57
CA VAL A 215 -15.04 -3.83 5.29
C VAL A 215 -14.69 -4.00 3.81
N ALA A 216 -14.08 -5.12 3.44
CA ALA A 216 -13.82 -5.40 2.01
C ALA A 216 -15.09 -5.34 1.15
N GLY A 217 -16.27 -5.53 1.76
CA GLY A 217 -17.59 -5.38 1.12
C GLY A 217 -17.82 -4.01 0.48
N ASP A 218 -17.17 -2.99 1.02
CA ASP A 218 -17.37 -1.59 0.66
C ASP A 218 -16.43 -1.13 -0.47
N VAL A 219 -15.50 -1.99 -0.90
CA VAL A 219 -14.60 -1.70 -2.03
C VAL A 219 -15.35 -1.94 -3.33
N ASP A 220 -15.57 -0.86 -4.06
CA ASP A 220 -16.31 -0.87 -5.33
C ASP A 220 -15.38 -0.93 -6.56
N SER A 221 -14.12 -0.50 -6.42
CA SER A 221 -13.13 -0.53 -7.51
C SER A 221 -11.72 -0.74 -6.97
N LEU A 222 -10.87 -1.40 -7.76
CA LEU A 222 -9.46 -1.66 -7.48
C LEU A 222 -8.62 -1.25 -8.70
N ILE A 223 -7.60 -0.42 -8.50
CA ILE A 223 -6.68 -0.01 -9.57
C ILE A 223 -5.33 -0.66 -9.34
N LEU A 224 -4.77 -1.28 -10.38
CA LEU A 224 -3.48 -1.98 -10.33
C LEU A 224 -2.59 -1.57 -11.52
N PRO A 225 -1.25 -1.61 -11.38
CA PRO A 225 -0.35 -1.71 -12.52
C PRO A 225 -0.72 -2.92 -13.39
N ILE A 226 -0.50 -2.83 -14.70
CA ILE A 226 -0.92 -3.88 -15.64
C ILE A 226 -0.27 -5.25 -15.39
N ASP A 227 0.91 -5.27 -14.80
CA ASP A 227 1.76 -6.45 -14.61
C ASP A 227 1.91 -6.88 -13.14
N ALA A 228 1.15 -6.30 -12.21
CA ALA A 228 1.26 -6.54 -10.77
C ALA A 228 -0.02 -7.12 -10.13
N CYS A 229 -0.77 -7.97 -10.84
CA CYS A 229 -2.09 -8.45 -10.41
C CYS A 229 -2.06 -9.70 -9.49
N ARG A 230 -0.89 -10.20 -9.10
CA ARG A 230 -0.74 -11.43 -8.28
C ARG A 230 -0.70 -11.21 -6.77
N GLY A 231 -0.63 -9.96 -6.31
CA GLY A 231 -0.61 -9.69 -4.87
C GLY A 231 -1.82 -10.31 -4.14
N ASP A 232 -1.62 -10.73 -2.89
CA ASP A 232 -2.64 -11.43 -2.10
C ASP A 232 -3.96 -10.65 -2.06
N GLY A 233 -3.92 -9.34 -1.80
CA GLY A 233 -5.10 -8.48 -1.84
C GLY A 233 -5.79 -8.41 -3.21
N ALA A 234 -5.03 -8.33 -4.31
CA ALA A 234 -5.59 -8.32 -5.66
C ALA A 234 -6.31 -9.64 -5.98
N LEU A 235 -5.68 -10.77 -5.65
CA LEU A 235 -6.28 -12.10 -5.83
C LEU A 235 -7.51 -12.31 -4.93
N ALA A 236 -7.48 -11.81 -3.69
CA ALA A 236 -8.61 -11.88 -2.78
C ALA A 236 -9.85 -11.15 -3.33
N PHE A 237 -9.65 -9.95 -3.88
CA PHE A 237 -10.72 -9.21 -4.54
C PHE A 237 -11.19 -9.88 -5.84
N ALA A 238 -10.27 -10.34 -6.69
CA ALA A 238 -10.60 -11.00 -7.95
C ALA A 238 -11.43 -12.29 -7.75
N ASN A 239 -11.12 -13.08 -6.72
CA ASN A 239 -11.77 -14.36 -6.42
C ASN A 239 -13.09 -14.23 -5.64
N ARG A 240 -13.54 -13.00 -5.38
CA ARG A 240 -14.70 -12.77 -4.53
C ARG A 240 -16.01 -13.12 -5.24
N LYS A 241 -16.87 -13.88 -4.56
CA LYS A 241 -18.14 -14.38 -5.14
C LYS A 241 -19.29 -13.36 -5.13
N ARG A 242 -19.24 -12.36 -4.26
CA ARG A 242 -20.27 -11.32 -4.08
C ARG A 242 -19.58 -9.97 -3.98
N ASN A 243 -20.18 -8.94 -4.54
CA ASN A 243 -19.65 -7.57 -4.53
C ASN A 243 -18.17 -7.55 -4.92
N ARG A 244 -17.86 -8.15 -6.08
CA ARG A 244 -16.52 -8.12 -6.65
C ARG A 244 -16.27 -6.69 -7.17
N PRO A 245 -15.20 -6.01 -6.75
CA PRO A 245 -14.92 -4.67 -7.23
C PRO A 245 -14.61 -4.68 -8.73
N LEU A 246 -14.84 -3.54 -9.39
CA LEU A 246 -14.32 -3.32 -10.73
C LEU A 246 -12.79 -3.25 -10.69
N ILE A 247 -12.11 -4.21 -11.29
CA ILE A 247 -10.65 -4.23 -11.39
C ILE A 247 -10.24 -3.42 -12.64
N ILE A 248 -9.36 -2.45 -12.46
CA ILE A 248 -8.84 -1.56 -13.49
C ILE A 248 -7.32 -1.74 -13.55
N ALA A 249 -6.81 -2.16 -14.70
CA ALA A 249 -5.38 -2.39 -14.90
C ALA A 249 -4.80 -1.31 -15.83
N VAL A 250 -3.78 -0.58 -15.36
CA VAL A 250 -3.23 0.60 -16.04
C VAL A 250 -1.97 0.23 -16.82
N GLU A 251 -2.02 0.31 -18.15
CA GLU A 251 -0.95 -0.12 -19.07
C GLU A 251 0.32 0.73 -18.96
N GLU A 252 0.19 2.04 -18.76
CA GLU A 252 1.33 2.96 -18.60
C GLU A 252 2.11 2.72 -17.30
N ASN A 253 1.51 2.10 -16.27
CA ASN A 253 2.22 1.76 -15.05
C ASN A 253 2.76 0.33 -15.12
N GLN A 254 4.03 0.21 -15.49
CA GLN A 254 4.76 -1.05 -15.60
C GLN A 254 5.67 -1.25 -14.39
N THR A 255 5.89 -2.51 -14.05
CA THR A 255 6.78 -2.95 -12.97
C THR A 255 7.77 -4.00 -13.49
N VAL A 256 8.64 -4.52 -12.61
CA VAL A 256 9.52 -5.64 -12.94
C VAL A 256 8.80 -7.00 -12.95
N LEU A 257 7.49 -7.01 -12.67
CA LEU A 257 6.65 -8.20 -12.63
C LEU A 257 6.07 -8.52 -14.01
N ASN A 258 5.34 -9.63 -14.13
CA ASN A 258 4.68 -10.05 -15.38
C ASN A 258 3.32 -10.71 -15.12
N ASP A 259 2.69 -10.34 -14.02
CA ASP A 259 1.44 -10.90 -13.53
C ASP A 259 0.27 -10.09 -14.06
N THR A 260 -0.07 -10.31 -15.33
CA THR A 260 -1.17 -9.61 -16.01
C THR A 260 -2.56 -10.18 -15.64
N PRO A 261 -3.64 -9.41 -15.83
CA PRO A 261 -5.00 -9.94 -15.68
C PRO A 261 -5.25 -11.19 -16.55
N ASP A 262 -4.77 -11.20 -17.79
CA ASP A 262 -5.00 -12.31 -18.73
C ASP A 262 -4.29 -13.59 -18.28
N SER A 263 -3.03 -13.49 -17.83
CA SER A 263 -2.25 -14.65 -17.36
C SER A 263 -2.82 -15.26 -16.07
N LEU A 264 -3.57 -14.48 -15.30
CA LEU A 264 -4.21 -14.90 -14.05
C LEU A 264 -5.71 -15.19 -14.20
N CYS A 265 -6.28 -15.07 -15.41
CA CYS A 265 -7.72 -15.18 -15.67
C CYS A 265 -8.58 -14.23 -14.82
N ILE A 266 -8.09 -13.01 -14.57
CA ILE A 266 -8.79 -11.95 -13.82
C ILE A 266 -9.55 -11.07 -14.81
N GLU A 267 -10.86 -10.90 -14.57
CA GLU A 267 -11.67 -9.95 -15.33
C GLU A 267 -11.33 -8.52 -14.89
N ALA A 268 -10.74 -7.74 -15.80
CA ALA A 268 -10.34 -6.37 -15.55
C ALA A 268 -10.60 -5.47 -16.77
N VAL A 269 -10.87 -4.19 -16.50
CA VAL A 269 -10.87 -3.14 -17.52
C VAL A 269 -9.44 -2.62 -17.68
N LYS A 270 -8.85 -2.88 -18.85
CA LYS A 270 -7.53 -2.33 -19.20
C LYS A 270 -7.69 -0.89 -19.69
N VAL A 271 -6.86 -0.01 -19.16
CA VAL A 271 -6.82 1.42 -19.52
C VAL A 271 -5.38 1.80 -19.82
N SER A 272 -5.18 2.70 -20.77
CA SER A 272 -3.85 3.11 -21.20
C SER A 272 -3.13 3.94 -20.14
N ASN A 273 -3.83 4.75 -19.34
CA ASN A 273 -3.22 5.61 -18.33
C ASN A 273 -4.20 5.94 -17.17
N TYR A 274 -3.70 6.67 -16.16
CA TYR A 274 -4.49 7.05 -14.98
C TYR A 274 -5.63 8.04 -15.27
N TRP A 275 -5.55 8.86 -16.32
CA TRP A 275 -6.65 9.77 -16.67
C TRP A 275 -7.87 8.98 -17.15
N GLU A 276 -7.61 7.93 -17.92
CA GLU A 276 -8.64 7.00 -18.34
C GLU A 276 -9.17 6.16 -17.18
N ALA A 277 -8.30 5.71 -16.26
CA ALA A 277 -8.72 5.05 -15.02
C ALA A 277 -9.71 5.90 -14.21
N ILE A 278 -9.45 7.20 -14.08
CA ILE A 278 -10.35 8.17 -13.43
C ILE A 278 -11.70 8.23 -14.16
N GLY A 279 -11.70 8.25 -15.49
CA GLY A 279 -12.92 8.23 -16.30
C GLY A 279 -13.75 6.95 -16.09
N VAL A 280 -13.08 5.80 -16.03
CA VAL A 280 -13.72 4.51 -15.73
C VAL A 280 -14.33 4.52 -14.33
N ILE A 281 -13.62 5.03 -13.32
CA ILE A 281 -14.14 5.16 -11.95
C ILE A 281 -15.35 6.10 -11.90
N ALA A 282 -15.28 7.22 -12.60
CA ALA A 282 -16.39 8.18 -12.66
C ALA A 282 -17.65 7.56 -13.28
N ALA A 283 -17.49 6.78 -14.36
CA ALA A 283 -18.59 6.05 -15.00
C ALA A 283 -19.16 4.95 -14.08
N HIS A 284 -18.29 4.13 -13.49
CA HIS A 284 -18.66 3.06 -12.57
C HIS A 284 -19.44 3.60 -11.37
N LYS A 285 -18.95 4.66 -10.73
CA LYS A 285 -19.62 5.36 -9.64
C LYS A 285 -20.99 5.93 -10.02
N ALA A 286 -21.19 6.28 -11.28
CA ALA A 286 -22.47 6.77 -11.80
C ALA A 286 -23.44 5.64 -12.22
N GLY A 287 -23.03 4.36 -12.10
CA GLY A 287 -23.81 3.21 -12.58
C GLY A 287 -23.83 3.09 -14.11
N ILE A 288 -22.85 3.68 -14.79
CA ILE A 288 -22.73 3.67 -16.25
C ILE A 288 -21.68 2.62 -16.64
N ASP A 289 -21.99 1.74 -17.59
CA ASP A 289 -21.01 0.84 -18.19
C ASP A 289 -19.92 1.66 -18.91
N PRO A 290 -18.64 1.63 -18.47
CA PRO A 290 -17.57 2.38 -19.11
C PRO A 290 -17.41 2.09 -20.61
N ASN A 291 -17.78 0.88 -21.06
CA ASN A 291 -17.73 0.53 -22.48
C ASN A 291 -18.74 1.34 -23.30
N SER A 292 -19.86 1.78 -22.72
CA SER A 292 -20.86 2.58 -23.45
C SER A 292 -20.37 3.97 -23.85
N LEU A 293 -19.31 4.46 -23.18
CA LEU A 293 -18.70 5.75 -23.47
C LEU A 293 -17.64 5.65 -24.59
N ARG A 294 -17.36 4.44 -25.08
CA ARG A 294 -16.43 4.23 -26.19
C ARG A 294 -17.17 4.35 -27.51
N ARG A 295 -16.55 5.06 -28.46
CA ARG A 295 -17.12 5.35 -29.79
C ARG A 295 -17.70 4.13 -30.51
N ASN A 296 -17.05 2.97 -30.41
CA ASN A 296 -17.36 1.76 -31.19
C ASN A 296 -17.48 0.50 -30.32
N ARG A 297 -18.09 0.58 -29.12
CA ARG A 297 -18.27 -0.59 -28.23
C ARG A 297 -19.72 -0.90 -27.87
N ILE A 298 -20.67 -0.16 -28.45
CA ILE A 298 -22.10 -0.46 -28.31
C ILE A 298 -22.62 -0.90 -29.66
N ASP A 299 -23.01 -2.17 -29.73
CA ASP A 299 -23.72 -2.75 -30.86
C ASP A 299 -25.23 -2.72 -30.62
N ASN A 300 -26.01 -2.84 -31.70
CA ASN A 300 -27.45 -3.02 -31.59
C ASN A 300 -27.77 -4.29 -30.82
N ILE A 301 -28.75 -4.22 -29.91
CA ILE A 301 -29.16 -5.38 -29.10
C ILE A 301 -29.68 -6.49 -30.02
N THR A 302 -29.21 -7.73 -29.81
CA THR A 302 -29.66 -8.89 -30.58
C THR A 302 -30.66 -9.71 -29.77
N PRO A 303 -31.71 -10.31 -30.40
CA PRO A 303 -32.65 -11.17 -29.69
C PRO A 303 -31.95 -12.37 -29.09
N THR A 304 -32.09 -12.58 -27.78
CA THR A 304 -31.56 -13.77 -27.11
C THR A 304 -32.39 -14.98 -27.55
N THR A 305 -31.76 -15.94 -28.24
CA THR A 305 -32.43 -17.20 -28.59
C THR A 305 -32.61 -18.03 -27.33
N PHE A 306 -33.77 -17.91 -26.70
CA PHE A 306 -34.17 -18.79 -25.61
C PHE A 306 -34.48 -20.18 -26.19
N VAL A 307 -33.59 -21.15 -25.96
CA VAL A 307 -33.88 -22.56 -26.22
C VAL A 307 -34.51 -23.12 -24.95
N PRO A 308 -35.83 -23.38 -24.91
CA PRO A 308 -36.42 -24.05 -23.77
C PRO A 308 -35.82 -25.46 -23.68
N SER A 309 -35.53 -25.94 -22.47
CA SER A 309 -35.09 -27.32 -22.16
C SER A 309 -36.07 -28.41 -22.60
N ASN A 310 -37.23 -28.03 -23.15
CA ASN A 310 -38.29 -28.91 -23.62
C ASN A 310 -38.31 -28.94 -25.16
N GLY A 311 -37.20 -29.26 -25.83
CA GLY A 311 -37.10 -29.83 -27.20
C GLY A 311 -37.86 -29.21 -28.39
N TYR A 312 -38.68 -28.18 -28.23
CA TYR A 312 -39.47 -27.58 -29.29
C TYR A 312 -38.87 -26.24 -29.68
N ALA A 313 -38.33 -26.18 -30.90
CA ALA A 313 -37.80 -24.97 -31.51
C ALA A 313 -38.89 -23.88 -31.58
N LYS A 314 -38.63 -22.70 -31.01
CA LYS A 314 -39.46 -21.52 -31.26
C LYS A 314 -39.12 -20.96 -32.64
N SER A 315 -40.18 -20.76 -33.43
CA SER A 315 -40.17 -20.09 -34.73
C SER A 315 -39.46 -18.74 -34.65
N SER A 316 -38.56 -18.50 -35.60
CA SER A 316 -37.78 -17.28 -35.76
C SER A 316 -38.67 -16.05 -35.94
N ILE A 317 -38.51 -15.07 -35.05
CA ILE A 317 -39.03 -13.73 -35.25
C ILE A 317 -38.18 -13.09 -36.35
N LYS A 318 -38.81 -12.76 -37.47
CA LYS A 318 -38.18 -11.99 -38.56
C LYS A 318 -37.71 -10.65 -38.00
N SER A 319 -36.43 -10.36 -38.22
CA SER A 319 -35.86 -9.03 -38.08
C SER A 319 -36.64 -8.04 -38.94
N PHE A 320 -37.15 -6.97 -38.31
CA PHE A 320 -37.54 -5.78 -39.04
C PHE A 320 -36.26 -5.05 -39.45
N VAL A 321 -36.16 -4.78 -40.75
CA VAL A 321 -35.13 -3.94 -41.38
C VAL A 321 -35.34 -2.48 -40.97
#